data_AF-A0A858AS15-F1
#
_entry.id   AF-A0A858AS15-F1
#
_cell.length_a   1.000
_cell.length_b   1.000
_cell.length_c   1.000
_cell.angle_alpha   90.00
_cell.angle_beta   90.00
_cell.angle_gamma   90.00
#
_symmetry.space_group_name_H-M   'P 1'
#
loop_
_entity.id
_entity.type
_entity.pdbx_description
1 polymer ?
#
loop_
_entity_poly.entity_id
_entity_poly.type
_entity_poly.pdbx_seq_one_letter_code
_entity_poly.pdbx_strand_id
1 'polypeptide(L)'
;MSDKKNLKEQKAQDKLNKIKEKQAKKQQKLEAKKSKKEEFTKLYNEFEGHDGTREGKIKAAKTKRIKKEKEKIDYKLAFKEAPVKFLKEVNKIQWSSRKNLGTKFLWVIIFIAIFGVFFFCVDWIFQTLFELIKII
;
A
#
# COMPACT_ATOMS: atom_id res chain seq x y z
N MET A 1 42.22 21.05 -3.79
CA MET A 1 41.97 19.59 -3.59
C MET A 1 41.19 19.24 -2.30
N SER A 2 40.87 20.21 -1.43
CA SER A 2 40.23 19.94 -0.12
C SER A 2 38.72 19.61 -0.20
N ASP A 3 37.98 20.27 -1.10
CA ASP A 3 36.50 20.17 -1.14
C ASP A 3 35.99 18.80 -1.63
N LYS A 4 36.73 18.14 -2.51
CA LYS A 4 36.38 16.79 -3.02
C LYS A 4 36.53 15.71 -1.93
N LYS A 5 37.38 15.92 -0.92
CA LYS A 5 37.60 14.97 0.18
C LYS A 5 36.46 15.08 1.20
N ASN A 6 36.06 16.31 1.54
CA ASN A 6 34.90 16.61 2.38
C ASN A 6 33.58 16.04 1.82
N LEU A 7 33.34 16.15 0.51
CA LEU A 7 32.12 15.62 -0.12
C LEU A 7 32.02 14.08 -0.06
N LYS A 8 33.16 13.37 -0.10
CA LYS A 8 33.21 11.91 0.01
C LYS A 8 32.94 11.45 1.44
N GLU A 9 33.48 12.16 2.42
CA GLU A 9 33.26 11.90 3.85
C GLU A 9 31.80 12.14 4.24
N GLN A 10 31.19 13.24 3.77
CA GLN A 10 29.76 13.50 3.97
C GLN A 10 28.88 12.40 3.37
N LYS A 11 29.14 11.98 2.11
CA LYS A 11 28.39 10.88 1.48
C LYS A 11 28.57 9.54 2.19
N ALA A 12 29.72 9.29 2.80
CA ALA A 12 29.95 8.09 3.60
C ALA A 12 29.17 8.14 4.92
N GLN A 13 29.15 9.29 5.59
CA GLN A 13 28.34 9.52 6.80
C GLN A 13 26.84 9.41 6.52
N ASP A 14 26.34 9.96 5.41
CA ASP A 14 24.94 9.83 4.99
C ASP A 14 24.53 8.38 4.74
N LYS A 15 25.40 7.59 4.11
CA LYS A 15 25.17 6.15 3.89
C LYS A 15 25.13 5.39 5.22
N LEU A 16 26.04 5.69 6.14
CA LEU A 16 26.07 5.09 7.47
C LEU A 16 24.80 5.44 8.26
N ASN A 17 24.35 6.70 8.22
CA ASN A 17 23.13 7.15 8.88
C ASN A 17 21.89 6.45 8.31
N LYS A 18 21.79 6.30 6.98
CA LYS A 18 20.71 5.55 6.33
C LYS A 18 20.70 4.07 6.72
N ILE A 19 21.87 3.44 6.92
CA ILE A 19 21.96 2.05 7.36
C ILE A 19 21.51 1.93 8.82
N LYS A 20 21.98 2.82 9.70
CA LYS A 20 21.57 2.87 11.12
C LYS A 20 20.06 3.08 11.25
N GLU A 21 19.47 4.01 10.50
CA GLU A 21 18.01 4.22 10.48
C GLU A 21 17.24 2.98 10.02
N LYS A 22 17.72 2.28 8.99
CA LYS A 22 17.11 1.03 8.51
C LYS A 22 17.19 -0.07 9.56
N GLN A 23 18.30 -0.19 10.28
CA GLN A 23 18.48 -1.15 11.37
C GLN A 23 17.57 -0.82 12.56
N ALA A 24 17.52 0.45 12.98
CA ALA A 24 16.63 0.92 14.05
C ALA A 24 15.16 0.66 13.73
N LYS A 25 14.71 0.95 12.49
CA LYS A 25 13.33 0.64 12.05
C LYS A 25 13.03 -0.86 12.05
N LYS A 26 14.00 -1.71 11.70
CA LYS A 26 13.84 -3.17 11.77
C LYS A 26 13.75 -3.65 13.21
N GLN A 27 14.59 -3.14 14.10
CA GLN A 27 14.58 -3.46 15.53
C GLN A 27 13.26 -3.03 16.19
N GLN A 28 12.82 -1.79 15.98
CA GLN A 28 11.52 -1.30 16.48
C GLN A 28 10.33 -2.15 15.99
N LYS A 29 10.34 -2.59 14.71
CA LYS A 29 9.30 -3.49 14.19
C LYS A 29 9.33 -4.87 14.83
N LEU A 30 10.51 -5.39 15.15
CA LEU A 30 10.67 -6.69 15.81
C LEU A 30 10.24 -6.60 17.29
N GLU A 31 10.66 -5.56 17.99
CA GLU A 31 10.26 -5.28 19.38
C GLU A 31 8.75 -5.09 19.49
N ALA A 32 8.14 -4.30 18.62
CA ALA A 32 6.68 -4.13 18.59
C ALA A 32 5.92 -5.42 18.26
N LYS A 33 6.53 -6.34 17.48
CA LYS A 33 5.94 -7.67 17.24
C LYS A 33 6.10 -8.58 18.46
N LYS A 34 7.23 -8.52 19.17
CA LYS A 34 7.49 -9.29 20.38
C LYS A 34 6.58 -8.84 21.52
N SER A 35 6.50 -7.54 21.79
CA SER A 35 5.61 -6.99 22.83
C SER A 35 4.15 -7.36 22.58
N LYS A 36 3.68 -7.25 21.33
CA LYS A 36 2.35 -7.75 20.96
C LYS A 36 2.20 -9.25 21.21
N LYS A 37 3.18 -10.08 20.87
CA LYS A 37 3.07 -11.53 21.13
C LYS A 37 3.01 -11.81 22.63
N GLU A 38 3.84 -11.15 23.43
CA GLU A 38 3.90 -11.28 24.88
C GLU A 38 2.60 -10.82 25.57
N GLU A 39 2.05 -9.69 25.14
CA GLU A 39 0.72 -9.22 25.59
C GLU A 39 -0.36 -10.26 25.27
N PHE A 40 -0.30 -10.90 24.10
CA PHE A 40 -1.27 -11.93 23.73
C PHE A 40 -1.14 -13.18 24.57
N THR A 41 0.08 -13.67 24.80
CA THR A 41 0.30 -14.88 25.61
C THR A 41 -0.09 -14.65 27.06
N LYS A 42 0.16 -13.47 27.62
CA LYS A 42 -0.32 -13.10 28.95
C LYS A 42 -1.85 -13.17 29.02
N LEU A 43 -2.54 -12.49 28.09
CA LEU A 43 -4.01 -12.53 28.02
C LEU A 43 -4.54 -13.96 27.80
N TYR A 44 -3.90 -14.74 26.93
CA TYR A 44 -4.32 -16.11 26.64
C TYR A 44 -4.20 -17.04 27.86
N ASN A 45 -3.17 -16.85 28.69
CA ASN A 45 -2.96 -17.64 29.91
C ASN A 45 -3.87 -17.19 31.06
N GLU A 46 -4.30 -15.93 31.08
CA GLU A 46 -5.19 -15.38 32.11
C GLU A 46 -6.65 -15.84 31.93
N PHE A 47 -7.07 -16.23 30.72
CA PHE A 47 -8.46 -16.63 30.46
C PHE A 47 -8.66 -18.14 30.33
N GLU A 48 -9.59 -18.66 31.12
CA GLU A 48 -10.27 -19.92 30.84
C GLU A 48 -11.48 -19.63 29.95
N GLY A 49 -11.48 -20.17 28.73
CA GLY A 49 -12.55 -19.95 27.78
C GLY A 49 -13.82 -20.64 28.25
N HIS A 50 -14.97 -20.03 27.97
CA HIS A 50 -16.30 -20.49 28.37
C HIS A 50 -16.60 -21.97 28.00
N ASP A 51 -15.94 -22.49 26.96
CA ASP A 51 -16.19 -23.83 26.42
C ASP A 51 -15.03 -24.82 26.63
N GLY A 52 -14.05 -24.50 27.50
CA GLY A 52 -12.89 -25.37 27.82
C GLY A 52 -11.91 -25.63 26.66
N THR A 53 -12.27 -25.25 25.43
CA THR A 53 -11.51 -25.47 24.20
C THR A 53 -10.53 -24.33 23.89
N ARG A 54 -9.41 -24.69 23.23
CA ARG A 54 -8.35 -23.76 22.79
C ARG A 54 -8.89 -22.61 21.93
N GLU A 55 -9.91 -22.86 21.12
CA GLU A 55 -10.52 -21.87 20.24
C GLU A 55 -11.34 -20.82 21.01
N GLY A 56 -12.06 -21.23 22.05
CA GLY A 56 -12.81 -20.33 22.94
C GLY A 56 -11.88 -19.35 23.66
N LYS A 57 -10.73 -19.84 24.15
CA LYS A 57 -9.68 -19.01 24.78
C LYS A 57 -9.13 -17.95 23.81
N ILE A 58 -8.89 -18.33 22.54
CA ILE A 58 -8.40 -17.40 21.51
C ILE A 58 -9.43 -16.32 21.18
N LYS A 59 -10.72 -16.68 21.07
CA LYS A 59 -11.80 -15.72 20.78
C LYS A 59 -11.98 -14.74 21.95
N ALA A 60 -12.05 -15.22 23.19
CA ALA A 60 -12.17 -14.37 24.38
C ALA A 60 -10.98 -13.41 24.54
N ALA A 61 -9.75 -13.91 24.36
CA ALA A 61 -8.55 -13.09 24.39
C ALA A 61 -8.57 -12.01 23.30
N LYS A 62 -9.00 -12.33 22.06
CA LYS A 62 -9.09 -11.36 20.94
C LYS A 62 -10.14 -10.27 21.15
N THR A 63 -11.31 -10.60 21.69
CA THR A 63 -12.39 -9.62 21.91
C THR A 63 -12.03 -8.60 22.99
N LYS A 64 -11.33 -9.04 24.06
CA LYS A 64 -10.79 -8.14 25.09
C LYS A 64 -9.51 -7.43 24.65
N ARG A 65 -8.85 -7.89 23.59
CA ARG A 65 -7.64 -7.30 23.00
C ARG A 65 -7.92 -5.98 22.27
N ILE A 66 -8.46 -5.01 22.99
CA ILE A 66 -8.22 -3.59 22.73
C ILE A 66 -9.25 -2.97 21.76
N LYS A 67 -10.39 -2.52 22.30
CA LYS A 67 -10.82 -1.16 21.96
C LYS A 67 -9.79 -0.25 22.64
N LYS A 68 -8.69 0.04 21.93
CA LYS A 68 -7.81 1.16 22.29
C LYS A 68 -8.76 2.35 22.27
N GLU A 69 -8.94 3.01 23.40
CA GLU A 69 -9.66 4.26 23.42
C GLU A 69 -9.03 5.11 22.32
N LYS A 70 -9.81 5.40 21.26
CA LYS A 70 -9.28 6.18 20.15
C LYS A 70 -8.86 7.50 20.78
N GLU A 71 -7.56 7.79 20.78
CA GLU A 71 -7.07 9.11 21.20
C GLU A 71 -7.95 10.14 20.50
N LYS A 72 -8.55 11.04 21.28
CA LYS A 72 -9.44 12.07 20.77
C LYS A 72 -8.61 12.90 19.80
N ILE A 73 -8.80 12.68 18.51
CA ILE A 73 -8.11 13.43 17.48
C ILE A 73 -8.58 14.86 17.65
N ASP A 74 -7.65 15.74 17.98
CA ASP A 74 -7.95 17.16 18.14
C ASP A 74 -8.23 17.73 16.75
N TYR A 75 -9.50 17.72 16.34
CA TYR A 75 -9.94 18.04 14.98
C TYR A 75 -9.42 19.42 14.53
N LYS A 76 -9.28 20.35 15.47
CA LYS A 76 -8.76 21.70 15.20
C LYS A 76 -7.28 21.68 14.84
N LEU A 77 -6.49 20.79 15.46
CA LEU A 77 -5.08 20.59 15.14
C LEU A 77 -4.93 19.81 13.83
N ALA A 78 -5.74 18.76 13.63
CA ALA A 78 -5.77 17.98 12.40
C ALA A 78 -6.13 18.82 11.17
N PHE A 79 -7.11 19.74 11.28
CA PHE A 79 -7.46 20.65 10.19
C PHE A 79 -6.38 21.69 9.87
N LYS A 80 -5.66 22.19 10.89
CA LYS A 80 -4.53 23.11 10.68
C LYS A 80 -3.34 22.41 10.02
N GLU A 81 -3.10 21.14 10.36
CA GLU A 81 -2.02 20.34 9.79
C GLU A 81 -2.36 19.67 8.46
N ALA A 82 -3.65 19.48 8.17
CA ALA A 82 -4.13 18.87 6.94
C ALA A 82 -3.56 19.55 5.69
N PRO A 83 -3.70 20.87 5.46
CA PRO A 83 -3.22 21.50 4.22
C PRO A 83 -1.70 21.38 4.07
N VAL A 84 -0.94 21.48 5.16
CA VAL A 84 0.52 21.33 5.13
C VAL A 84 0.94 19.88 4.85
N LYS A 85 0.21 18.90 5.39
CA LYS A 85 0.42 17.47 5.07
C LYS A 85 0.04 17.16 3.63
N PHE A 86 -1.06 17.70 3.13
CA PHE A 86 -1.48 17.58 1.73
C PHE A 86 -0.43 18.16 0.79
N LEU A 87 0.09 19.36 1.04
CA LEU A 87 1.16 19.95 0.21
C LEU A 87 2.44 19.09 0.21
N LYS A 88 2.80 18.51 1.36
CA LYS A 88 3.92 17.56 1.44
C LYS A 88 3.67 16.26 0.68
N GLU A 89 2.42 15.80 0.61
CA GLU A 89 2.04 14.63 -0.18
C GLU A 89 1.95 14.95 -1.67
N VAL A 90 1.45 16.12 -2.05
CA VAL A 90 1.42 16.61 -3.43
C VAL A 90 2.83 16.73 -4.00
N ASN A 91 3.80 17.16 -3.20
CA ASN A 91 5.20 17.20 -3.62
C ASN A 91 5.82 15.79 -3.83
N LYS A 92 5.23 14.73 -3.25
CA LYS A 92 5.63 13.35 -3.54
C LYS A 92 5.00 12.80 -4.81
N ILE A 93 3.97 13.45 -5.34
CA ILE A 93 3.34 13.04 -6.58
C ILE A 93 4.33 13.30 -7.71
N GLN A 94 4.87 12.22 -8.29
CA GLN A 94 5.62 12.31 -9.52
C GLN A 94 4.65 12.67 -10.64
N TRP A 95 4.59 13.96 -10.98
CA TRP A 95 3.89 14.43 -12.16
C TRP A 95 4.41 13.67 -13.37
N SER A 96 3.49 13.02 -14.08
CA SER A 96 3.85 12.29 -15.29
C SER A 96 4.48 13.26 -16.27
N SER A 97 5.76 13.04 -16.59
CA SER A 97 6.43 13.76 -17.67
C SER A 97 5.63 13.61 -18.96
N ARG A 98 5.63 14.64 -19.81
CA ARG A 98 4.95 14.66 -21.13
C ARG A 98 5.25 13.40 -21.95
N LYS A 99 6.45 12.83 -21.80
CA LYS A 99 6.87 11.58 -22.41
C LYS A 99 6.10 10.35 -21.88
N ASN A 100 5.91 10.24 -20.57
CA ASN A 100 5.16 9.15 -19.94
C ASN A 100 3.65 9.26 -20.17
N LEU A 101 3.16 10.50 -20.33
CA LEU A 101 1.75 10.73 -20.64
C LEU A 101 1.45 10.31 -22.09
N GLY A 102 2.33 10.68 -23.03
CA GLY A 102 2.22 10.28 -24.43
C GLY A 102 2.30 8.77 -24.64
N THR A 103 3.21 8.06 -23.97
CA THR A 103 3.32 6.59 -24.10
C THR A 103 2.10 5.86 -23.55
N LYS A 104 1.52 6.31 -22.43
CA LYS A 104 0.27 5.75 -21.90
C LYS A 104 -0.91 5.99 -22.84
N PHE A 105 -1.02 7.20 -23.38
CA PHE A 105 -2.08 7.55 -24.33
C PHE A 105 -1.96 6.75 -25.64
N LEU A 106 -0.74 6.59 -26.16
CA LEU A 106 -0.49 5.76 -27.35
C LEU A 106 -0.89 4.30 -27.12
N TRP A 107 -0.59 3.75 -25.94
CA TRP A 107 -1.03 2.40 -25.55
C TRP A 107 -2.55 2.26 -25.55
N VAL A 108 -3.28 3.27 -25.09
CA VAL A 108 -4.76 3.28 -25.11
C VAL A 108 -5.29 3.29 -26.55
N ILE A 109 -4.71 4.11 -27.44
CA ILE A 109 -5.11 4.13 -28.86
C ILE A 109 -4.89 2.77 -29.52
N ILE A 110 -3.72 2.17 -29.30
CA ILE A 110 -3.40 0.83 -29.84
C ILE A 110 -4.41 -0.20 -29.30
N PHE A 111 -4.72 -0.15 -28.02
CA PHE A 111 -5.72 -1.03 -27.42
C PHE A 111 -7.11 -0.86 -28.06
N ILE A 112 -7.58 0.37 -28.24
CA ILE A 112 -8.87 0.65 -28.90
C ILE A 112 -8.86 0.15 -30.35
N ALA A 113 -7.77 0.36 -31.09
CA ALA A 113 -7.65 -0.11 -32.47
C ALA A 113 -7.71 -1.64 -32.58
N ILE A 114 -7.02 -2.36 -31.68
CA ILE A 114 -7.08 -3.82 -31.62
C ILE A 114 -8.51 -4.29 -31.35
N PHE A 115 -9.20 -3.66 -30.39
CA PHE A 115 -10.59 -4.00 -30.11
C PHE A 115 -11.53 -3.65 -31.27
N GLY A 116 -11.30 -2.55 -31.97
CA GLY A 116 -12.06 -2.20 -33.18
C GLY A 116 -11.96 -3.27 -34.26
N VAL A 117 -10.75 -3.76 -34.53
CA VAL A 117 -10.53 -4.87 -35.49
C VAL A 117 -11.16 -6.16 -34.97
N PHE A 118 -11.04 -6.44 -33.67
CA PHE A 118 -11.66 -7.62 -33.07
C PHE A 118 -13.18 -7.62 -33.23
N PHE A 119 -13.86 -6.52 -32.88
CA PHE A 119 -15.30 -6.41 -33.04
C PHE A 119 -15.73 -6.49 -34.49
N PHE A 120 -14.97 -5.91 -35.40
CA PHE A 120 -15.23 -6.01 -36.83
C PHE A 120 -15.17 -7.47 -37.33
N CYS A 121 -14.19 -8.26 -36.89
CA CYS A 121 -14.15 -9.69 -37.20
C CYS A 121 -15.33 -10.45 -36.59
N VAL A 122 -15.72 -10.12 -35.36
CA VAL A 122 -16.87 -10.72 -34.69
C VAL A 122 -18.15 -10.42 -35.46
N ASP A 123 -18.36 -9.17 -35.88
CA ASP A 123 -19.52 -8.78 -36.69
C ASP A 123 -19.57 -9.54 -38.01
N TRP A 124 -18.44 -9.72 -38.70
CA TRP A 124 -18.39 -10.55 -39.90
C TRP A 124 -18.76 -12.00 -39.64
N ILE A 125 -18.26 -12.60 -38.56
CA ILE A 125 -18.61 -13.96 -38.17
C ILE A 125 -20.13 -14.07 -37.91
N PHE A 126 -20.72 -13.09 -37.23
CA PHE A 126 -22.16 -13.04 -37.01
C PHE A 126 -22.94 -12.89 -38.30
N GLN A 127 -22.53 -12.02 -39.22
CA GLN A 127 -23.17 -11.87 -40.53
C GLN A 127 -23.17 -13.19 -41.31
N THR A 128 -22.02 -13.87 -41.39
CA THR A 128 -21.94 -15.18 -42.07
C THR A 128 -22.81 -16.25 -41.38
N LEU A 129 -22.87 -16.24 -40.05
CA LEU A 129 -23.77 -17.13 -39.31
C LEU A 129 -25.25 -16.82 -39.58
N PHE A 130 -25.63 -15.54 -39.66
CA PHE A 130 -27.01 -15.15 -39.97
C PHE A 130 -27.42 -15.52 -41.39
N GLU A 131 -26.51 -15.38 -42.38
CA GLU A 131 -26.72 -15.87 -43.76
C GLU A 131 -26.89 -17.40 -43.79
N LEU A 132 -26.05 -18.14 -43.06
CA LEU A 132 -26.12 -19.61 -42.98
C LEU A 132 -27.43 -20.11 -42.37
N ILE A 133 -27.95 -19.41 -41.36
CA ILE A 133 -29.20 -19.77 -40.67
C ILE A 133 -30.43 -19.25 -41.46
N LYS A 134 -30.25 -18.54 -42.60
CA LYS A 134 -31.32 -17.94 -43.40
C LYS A 134 -32.30 -17.10 -42.56
N ILE A 135 -31.77 -16.40 -41.54
CA ILE A 135 -32.56 -15.43 -40.78
C ILE A 135 -32.66 -14.11 -41.56
N ILE A 136 -31.70 -13.89 -42.46
CA ILE A 136 -31.69 -12.89 -43.55
C ILE A 136 -31.55 -13.63 -44.88
#